data_AF-A3IXN5-F1
#
_entry.id   AF-A3IXN5-F1
#
_cell.length_a   1.000
_cell.length_b   1.000
_cell.length_c   1.000
_cell.angle_alpha   90.00
_cell.angle_beta   90.00
_cell.angle_gamma   90.00
#
_symmetry.space_group_name_H-M   'P 1'
#
loop_
_entity.id
_entity.type
_entity.pdbx_description
1 polymer ?
#
loop_
_entity_poly.entity_id
_entity_poly.type
_entity_poly.pdbx_seq_one_letter_code
_entity_poly.pdbx_strand_id
1 'polypeptide(L)'
;MTQSITKSTVNIAPLENGDRLTRLEFEKRYQKMTHVKKAELIEGIVYMGSPLRINKHGEPHANIMAWLGFYKAYTNGVQIGDNCTVRLDPENEPQPDALLRIEKGGQSIISEDGYVEGAPELIVEIAASTVSIDLHDKLKAYRRNQVQEYLVWRVDDNEIDWFRLKEEKYIKLQA
;
A
#
# COMPACT_ATOMS: atom_id res chain seq x y z
N MET A 1 -30.41 -42.88 10.92
CA MET A 1 -29.01 -42.76 10.47
C MET A 1 -28.72 -41.30 10.25
N THR A 2 -28.08 -40.64 11.22
CA THR A 2 -27.68 -39.23 11.13
C THR A 2 -26.27 -39.18 10.55
N GLN A 3 -26.15 -38.79 9.28
CA GLN A 3 -24.86 -38.50 8.67
C GLN A 3 -24.30 -37.23 9.32
N SER A 4 -23.24 -37.40 10.10
CA SER A 4 -22.39 -36.30 10.55
C SER A 4 -21.65 -35.77 9.33
N ILE A 5 -21.98 -34.55 8.92
CA ILE A 5 -21.21 -33.81 7.92
C ILE A 5 -19.91 -33.40 8.61
N THR A 6 -18.85 -34.17 8.39
CA THR A 6 -17.48 -33.79 8.75
C THR A 6 -17.15 -32.49 8.03
N LYS A 7 -17.11 -31.39 8.78
CA LYS A 7 -16.51 -30.12 8.35
C LYS A 7 -15.07 -30.44 7.93
N SER A 8 -14.81 -30.50 6.63
CA SER A 8 -13.43 -30.58 6.15
C SER A 8 -12.74 -29.30 6.60
N THR A 9 -11.73 -29.44 7.46
CA THR A 9 -10.83 -28.33 7.76
C THR A 9 -10.00 -28.10 6.51
N VAL A 10 -10.53 -27.28 5.59
CA VAL A 10 -9.78 -26.83 4.41
C VAL A 10 -8.52 -26.15 4.93
N ASN A 11 -7.40 -26.85 4.78
CA ASN A 11 -6.09 -26.33 5.12
C ASN A 11 -5.79 -25.25 4.08
N ILE A 12 -5.93 -23.98 4.47
CA ILE A 12 -5.69 -22.84 3.59
C ILE A 12 -4.18 -22.67 3.50
N ALA A 13 -3.63 -22.76 2.29
CA ALA A 13 -2.20 -22.57 2.07
C ALA A 13 -1.75 -21.17 2.53
N PRO A 14 -0.55 -21.05 3.13
CA PRO A 14 0.01 -19.74 3.46
C PRO A 14 0.24 -18.90 2.19
N LEU A 15 0.46 -17.60 2.39
CA LEU A 15 0.97 -16.71 1.35
C LEU A 15 2.45 -16.98 1.11
N GLU A 16 2.83 -17.14 -0.15
CA GLU A 16 4.23 -17.16 -0.58
C GLU A 16 4.52 -15.98 -1.50
N ASN A 17 5.75 -15.46 -1.44
CA ASN A 17 6.17 -14.37 -2.30
C ASN A 17 6.14 -14.81 -3.77
N GLY A 18 5.41 -14.09 -4.62
CA GLY A 18 5.21 -14.43 -6.02
C GLY A 18 3.92 -15.20 -6.32
N ASP A 19 3.15 -15.60 -5.30
CA ASP A 19 1.81 -16.16 -5.49
C ASP A 19 0.95 -15.23 -6.34
N ARG A 20 0.14 -15.80 -7.24
CA ARG A 20 -0.84 -15.07 -8.04
C ARG A 20 -2.24 -15.28 -7.50
N LEU A 21 -2.84 -14.25 -6.93
CA LEU A 21 -4.10 -14.34 -6.20
C LEU A 21 -5.03 -13.17 -6.54
N THR A 22 -6.33 -13.41 -6.43
CA THR A 22 -7.29 -12.31 -6.25
C THR A 22 -7.17 -11.71 -4.85
N ARG A 23 -7.59 -10.46 -4.67
CA ARG A 23 -7.64 -9.80 -3.35
C ARG A 23 -8.39 -10.61 -2.30
N LEU A 24 -9.52 -11.22 -2.69
CA LEU A 24 -10.31 -12.06 -1.79
C LEU A 24 -9.55 -13.31 -1.32
N GLU A 25 -8.77 -13.95 -2.20
CA GLU A 25 -7.93 -15.10 -1.82
C GLU A 25 -6.76 -14.66 -0.95
N PHE A 26 -6.14 -13.53 -1.29
CA PHE A 26 -5.08 -12.92 -0.51
C PHE A 26 -5.53 -12.62 0.93
N GLU A 27 -6.63 -11.87 1.11
CA GLU A 27 -7.17 -11.52 2.43
C GLU A 27 -7.49 -12.76 3.28
N LYS A 28 -8.13 -13.78 2.68
CA LYS A 28 -8.46 -15.04 3.37
C LYS A 28 -7.23 -15.77 3.89
N ARG A 29 -6.12 -15.75 3.14
CA ARG A 29 -4.84 -16.35 3.57
C ARG A 29 -4.15 -15.45 4.59
N TYR A 30 -4.10 -14.14 4.33
CA TYR A 30 -3.39 -13.18 5.16
C TYR A 30 -3.95 -13.10 6.58
N GLN A 31 -5.28 -13.09 6.74
CA GLN A 31 -5.96 -13.10 8.05
C GLN A 31 -5.58 -14.29 8.94
N LYS A 32 -5.13 -15.40 8.35
CA LYS A 32 -4.67 -16.59 9.09
C LYS A 32 -3.18 -16.54 9.44
N MET A 33 -2.41 -15.65 8.83
CA MET A 33 -0.97 -15.50 9.03
C MET A 33 -0.67 -14.39 10.05
N THR A 34 -1.17 -14.52 11.28
CA THR A 34 -1.02 -13.51 12.34
C THR A 34 0.43 -13.19 12.75
N HIS A 35 1.39 -14.02 12.34
CA HIS A 35 2.82 -13.82 12.55
C HIS A 35 3.48 -12.96 11.47
N VAL A 36 2.82 -12.77 10.31
CA VAL A 36 3.29 -11.91 9.23
C VAL A 36 2.87 -10.48 9.53
N LYS A 37 3.84 -9.56 9.49
CA LYS A 37 3.61 -8.15 9.82
C LYS A 37 3.19 -7.30 8.61
N LYS A 38 3.70 -7.64 7.42
CA LYS A 38 3.45 -6.92 6.18
C LYS A 38 3.45 -7.90 5.01
N ALA A 39 2.39 -7.85 4.22
CA ALA A 39 2.25 -8.53 2.95
C ALA A 39 1.37 -7.65 2.05
N GLU A 40 1.70 -7.56 0.77
CA GLU A 40 0.97 -6.72 -0.18
C GLU A 40 0.53 -7.56 -1.36
N LEU A 41 -0.61 -7.21 -1.95
CA LEU A 41 -1.02 -7.73 -3.25
C LEU A 41 -0.90 -6.60 -4.27
N ILE A 42 0.00 -6.74 -5.25
CA ILE A 42 0.21 -5.72 -6.30
C ILE A 42 0.13 -6.40 -7.67
N GLU A 43 -0.77 -5.93 -8.54
CA GLU A 43 -1.04 -6.52 -9.85
C GLU A 43 -1.28 -8.04 -9.78
N GLY A 44 -2.02 -8.46 -8.73
CA GLY A 44 -2.35 -9.85 -8.46
C GLY A 44 -1.18 -10.70 -7.95
N ILE A 45 -0.01 -10.10 -7.68
CA ILE A 45 1.19 -10.79 -7.17
C ILE A 45 1.37 -10.48 -5.68
N VAL A 46 1.60 -11.53 -4.89
CA VAL A 46 1.88 -11.43 -3.46
C VAL A 46 3.33 -11.04 -3.23
N TYR A 47 3.53 -9.99 -2.44
CA TYR A 47 4.83 -9.55 -1.96
C TYR A 47 4.91 -9.68 -0.44
N MET A 48 5.92 -10.40 0.04
CA MET A 48 6.15 -10.59 1.48
C MET A 48 7.13 -9.52 1.99
N GLY A 49 6.78 -8.83 3.07
CA GLY A 49 7.61 -7.77 3.63
C GLY A 49 8.97 -8.25 4.10
N SER A 50 10.02 -7.45 3.85
CA SER A 50 11.39 -7.72 4.32
C SER A 50 11.72 -6.93 5.59
N PRO A 51 12.69 -7.38 6.41
CA PRO A 51 13.14 -6.62 7.58
C PRO A 51 13.71 -5.24 7.20
N LEU A 52 13.26 -4.21 7.92
CA LEU A 52 13.64 -2.82 7.67
C LEU A 52 14.92 -2.44 8.41
N ARG A 53 15.81 -1.68 7.75
CA ARG A 53 17.03 -1.12 8.35
C ARG A 53 16.81 0.33 8.72
N ILE A 54 17.35 0.77 9.86
CA ILE A 54 17.16 2.14 10.36
C ILE A 54 17.65 3.19 9.36
N ASN A 55 18.86 3.00 8.80
CA ASN A 55 19.49 3.96 7.90
C ASN A 55 18.95 3.94 6.46
N LYS A 56 18.31 2.86 6.04
CA LYS A 56 17.81 2.72 4.66
C LYS A 56 16.30 2.90 4.53
N HIS A 57 15.57 2.79 5.63
CA HIS A 57 14.12 2.88 5.61
C HIS A 57 13.57 3.52 6.88
N GLY A 58 13.96 3.07 8.07
CA GLY A 58 13.34 3.53 9.33
C GLY A 58 13.41 5.03 9.57
N GLU A 59 14.58 5.65 9.42
CA GLU A 59 14.77 7.10 9.57
C GLU A 59 14.19 7.90 8.38
N PRO A 60 14.41 7.52 7.11
CA PRO A 60 13.69 8.12 5.99
C PRO A 60 12.16 8.11 6.18
N HIS A 61 11.62 7.01 6.70
CA HIS A 61 10.19 6.87 6.97
C HIS A 61 9.73 7.80 8.08
N ALA A 62 10.45 7.86 9.20
CA ALA A 62 10.16 8.81 10.27
C ALA A 62 10.14 10.26 9.75
N ASN A 63 11.03 10.63 8.83
CA ASN A 63 11.09 11.96 8.24
C ASN A 63 9.86 12.26 7.35
N ILE A 64 9.43 11.32 6.51
CA ILE A 64 8.19 11.45 5.71
C ILE A 64 6.97 11.59 6.62
N MET A 65 6.86 10.76 7.66
CA MET A 65 5.74 10.84 8.59
C MET A 65 5.73 12.14 9.39
N ALA A 66 6.90 12.65 9.78
CA ALA A 66 7.00 13.95 10.42
C ALA A 66 6.53 15.08 9.48
N TRP A 67 6.97 15.09 8.23
CA TRP A 67 6.54 16.06 7.22
C TRP A 67 5.02 16.04 7.01
N LEU A 68 4.44 14.86 6.78
CA LEU A 68 2.98 14.71 6.64
C LEU A 68 2.23 15.06 7.94
N GLY A 69 2.82 14.74 9.09
CA GLY A 69 2.30 15.11 10.41
C GLY A 69 2.19 16.62 10.59
N PHE A 70 3.24 17.37 10.23
CA PHE A 70 3.19 18.83 10.22
C PHE A 70 2.14 19.35 9.23
N TYR A 71 2.10 18.82 8.01
CA TYR A 71 1.08 19.24 7.03
C TYR A 71 -0.35 19.04 7.57
N LYS A 72 -0.63 17.87 8.16
CA LYS A 72 -1.92 17.56 8.81
C LYS A 72 -2.22 18.51 9.97
N ALA A 73 -1.23 18.87 10.78
CA ALA A 73 -1.43 19.78 11.92
C ALA A 73 -1.90 21.18 11.49
N TYR A 74 -1.57 21.61 10.27
CA TYR A 74 -1.97 22.92 9.72
C TYR A 74 -3.06 22.85 8.64
N THR A 75 -3.52 21.64 8.27
CA THR A 75 -4.49 21.46 7.19
C THR A 75 -5.67 20.63 7.69
N ASN A 76 -6.80 21.28 7.97
CA ASN A 76 -8.01 20.58 8.42
C ASN A 76 -8.61 19.70 7.32
N GLY A 77 -9.23 18.58 7.71
CA GLY A 77 -9.95 17.70 6.79
C GLY A 77 -9.07 16.73 6.01
N VAL A 78 -7.81 16.55 6.42
CA VAL A 78 -6.94 15.48 5.89
C VAL A 78 -6.59 14.46 6.97
N GLN A 79 -6.42 13.22 6.54
CA GLN A 79 -5.97 12.10 7.36
C GLN A 79 -4.68 11.54 6.76
N ILE A 80 -3.71 11.22 7.61
CA ILE A 80 -2.47 10.54 7.21
C ILE A 80 -2.48 9.13 7.78
N GLY A 81 -1.84 8.20 7.08
CA GLY A 81 -1.69 6.80 7.49
C GLY A 81 -0.24 6.35 7.32
N ASP A 82 0.16 5.44 8.21
CA ASP A 82 1.46 4.75 8.22
C ASP A 82 1.18 3.25 8.08
N ASN A 83 1.78 2.60 7.08
CA ASN A 83 1.65 1.15 6.82
C ASN A 83 0.19 0.63 6.85
N CYS A 84 -0.77 1.44 6.42
CA CYS A 84 -2.19 1.06 6.42
C CYS A 84 -2.51 0.20 5.19
N THR A 85 -3.38 -0.80 5.33
CA THR A 85 -3.94 -1.53 4.18
C THR A 85 -4.84 -0.62 3.35
N VAL A 86 -4.57 -0.54 2.05
CA VAL A 86 -5.35 0.21 1.07
C VAL A 86 -5.90 -0.76 0.02
N ARG A 87 -7.23 -0.90 -0.04
CA ARG A 87 -7.93 -1.71 -1.04
C ARG A 87 -8.22 -0.86 -2.26
N LEU A 88 -7.45 -1.03 -3.33
CA LEU A 88 -7.59 -0.23 -4.55
C LEU A 88 -8.56 -0.88 -5.53
N ASP A 89 -8.34 -2.15 -5.87
CA ASP A 89 -9.13 -2.90 -6.84
C ASP A 89 -9.07 -4.42 -6.54
N PRO A 90 -9.70 -5.31 -7.33
CA PRO A 90 -9.67 -6.76 -7.09
C PRO A 90 -8.27 -7.42 -7.14
N GLU A 91 -7.25 -6.73 -7.63
CA GLU A 91 -5.88 -7.23 -7.82
C GLU A 91 -4.84 -6.44 -7.02
N ASN A 92 -5.26 -5.39 -6.29
CA ASN A 92 -4.35 -4.47 -5.59
C ASN A 92 -4.84 -4.16 -4.17
N GLU A 93 -4.04 -4.61 -3.20
CA GLU A 93 -4.12 -4.31 -1.78
C GLU A 93 -2.73 -3.95 -1.21
N PRO A 94 -2.19 -2.77 -1.54
CA PRO A 94 -0.93 -2.28 -1.00
C PRO A 94 -1.01 -1.90 0.49
N GLN A 95 0.17 -1.86 1.12
CA GLN A 95 0.44 -1.24 2.42
C GLN A 95 1.55 -0.20 2.23
N PRO A 96 1.22 0.99 1.69
CA PRO A 96 2.21 2.02 1.40
C PRO A 96 2.90 2.47 2.69
N ASP A 97 4.15 2.91 2.56
CA ASP A 97 4.90 3.42 3.72
C ASP A 97 4.17 4.61 4.34
N ALA A 98 3.76 5.58 3.53
CA ALA A 98 2.87 6.64 3.99
C ALA A 98 1.77 6.99 2.98
N LEU A 99 0.65 7.49 3.50
CA LEU A 99 -0.43 8.05 2.69
C LEU A 99 -0.99 9.34 3.31
N LEU A 100 -1.59 10.16 2.46
CA LEU A 100 -2.47 11.25 2.86
C LEU A 100 -3.76 11.16 2.06
N ARG A 101 -4.89 11.27 2.77
CA ARG A 101 -6.22 11.33 2.17
C ARG A 101 -7.03 12.54 2.64
N ILE A 102 -7.96 13.01 1.83
CA ILE A 102 -8.96 14.02 2.18
C ILE A 102 -10.16 13.30 2.81
N GLU A 103 -10.51 13.69 4.04
CA GLU A 103 -11.47 12.94 4.85
C GLU A 103 -12.88 12.90 4.25
N LYS A 104 -13.31 14.02 3.67
CA LYS A 104 -14.66 14.21 3.08
C LYS A 104 -14.53 14.83 1.70
N GLY A 105 -15.17 14.23 0.70
CA GLY A 105 -15.09 14.68 -0.69
C GLY A 105 -13.78 14.31 -1.40
N GLY A 106 -12.92 13.51 -0.75
CA GLY A 106 -11.78 12.87 -1.39
C GLY A 106 -12.16 11.62 -2.20
N GLN A 107 -11.16 10.95 -2.72
CA GLN A 107 -11.30 9.77 -3.59
C GLN A 107 -11.39 8.43 -2.84
N SER A 108 -11.18 8.44 -1.52
CA SER A 108 -11.19 7.25 -0.68
C SER A 108 -12.13 7.40 0.52
N ILE A 109 -12.58 6.26 1.01
CA ILE A 109 -13.38 6.13 2.23
C ILE A 109 -12.68 5.18 3.21
N ILE A 110 -13.18 5.13 4.44
CA ILE A 110 -12.81 4.09 5.41
C ILE A 110 -13.95 3.08 5.44
N SER A 111 -13.63 1.80 5.24
CA SER A 111 -14.58 0.69 5.32
C SER A 111 -15.04 0.45 6.76
N GLU A 112 -16.09 -0.35 6.92
CA GLU A 112 -16.60 -0.72 8.25
C GLU A 112 -15.56 -1.46 9.10
N ASP A 113 -14.69 -2.25 8.48
CA ASP A 113 -13.57 -2.96 9.11
C ASP A 113 -12.30 -2.09 9.27
N GLY A 114 -12.38 -0.80 8.93
CA GLY A 114 -11.36 0.19 9.25
C GLY A 114 -10.22 0.36 8.23
N TYR A 115 -10.34 -0.24 7.03
CA TYR A 115 -9.35 -0.11 5.97
C TYR A 115 -9.65 1.05 5.03
N VAL A 116 -8.64 1.53 4.32
CA VAL A 116 -8.84 2.53 3.26
C VAL A 116 -9.37 1.80 2.02
N GLU A 117 -10.48 2.27 1.47
CA GLU A 117 -11.01 1.79 0.18
C GLU A 117 -11.03 2.92 -0.84
N GLY A 118 -10.48 2.66 -2.02
CA GLY A 118 -10.24 3.67 -3.06
C GLY A 118 -8.87 4.36 -2.92
N ALA A 119 -8.58 5.29 -3.82
CA ALA A 119 -7.27 5.92 -3.91
C ALA A 119 -7.11 7.08 -2.91
N PRO A 120 -6.06 7.08 -2.07
CA PRO A 120 -5.62 8.29 -1.38
C PRO A 120 -5.18 9.37 -2.38
N GLU A 121 -5.21 10.63 -1.96
CA GLU A 121 -4.72 11.75 -2.76
C GLU A 121 -3.20 11.71 -2.94
N LEU A 122 -2.46 11.27 -1.91
CA LEU A 122 -1.02 11.08 -1.96
C LEU A 122 -0.62 9.72 -1.38
N ILE A 123 0.26 9.02 -2.09
CA ILE A 123 0.99 7.86 -1.58
C ILE A 123 2.49 8.14 -1.65
N VAL A 124 3.22 7.72 -0.62
CA VAL A 124 4.67 7.81 -0.53
C VAL A 124 5.27 6.43 -0.26
N GLU A 125 6.31 6.08 -1.01
CA GLU A 125 7.08 4.83 -0.84
C GLU A 125 8.57 5.12 -0.66
N ILE A 126 9.23 4.33 0.19
CA ILE A 126 10.64 4.49 0.56
C ILE A 126 11.40 3.29 0.03
N ALA A 127 11.99 3.50 -1.14
CA ALA A 127 12.66 2.48 -1.90
C ALA A 127 14.16 2.48 -1.61
N ALA A 128 14.63 1.52 -0.82
CA ALA A 128 16.06 1.19 -0.74
C ALA A 128 16.43 0.13 -1.76
N SER A 129 15.96 -1.11 -1.55
CA SER A 129 16.17 -2.24 -2.46
C SER A 129 14.93 -2.62 -3.29
N THR A 130 13.81 -1.93 -3.10
CA THR A 130 12.50 -2.23 -3.73
C THR A 130 12.18 -1.33 -4.92
N VAL A 131 13.16 -0.54 -5.38
CA VAL A 131 13.01 0.44 -6.47
C VAL A 131 12.29 -0.13 -7.70
N SER A 132 12.59 -1.38 -8.09
CA SER A 132 11.94 -2.00 -9.24
C SER A 132 10.43 -2.21 -9.03
N ILE A 133 9.99 -2.58 -7.83
CA ILE A 133 8.57 -2.79 -7.51
C ILE A 133 7.87 -1.42 -7.47
N ASP A 134 8.46 -0.47 -6.73
CA ASP A 134 7.85 0.82 -6.45
C ASP A 134 7.73 1.70 -7.71
N LEU A 135 8.73 1.65 -8.60
CA LEU A 135 8.72 2.40 -9.87
C LEU A 135 8.08 1.66 -11.07
N HIS A 136 7.65 0.41 -10.91
CA HIS A 136 7.00 -0.33 -12.01
C HIS A 136 5.59 -0.78 -11.64
N ASP A 137 5.45 -1.79 -10.79
CA ASP A 137 4.16 -2.44 -10.55
C ASP A 137 3.26 -1.54 -9.70
N LYS A 138 3.78 -0.98 -8.60
CA LYS A 138 3.03 -0.01 -7.79
C LYS A 138 2.70 1.26 -8.57
N LEU A 139 3.64 1.78 -9.35
CA LEU A 139 3.40 2.94 -10.22
C LEU A 139 2.24 2.70 -11.20
N LYS A 140 2.16 1.52 -11.82
CA LYS A 140 1.04 1.14 -12.70
C LYS A 140 -0.27 1.02 -11.93
N ALA A 141 -0.27 0.33 -10.79
CA ALA A 141 -1.44 0.12 -9.95
C ALA A 141 -2.01 1.45 -9.47
N TYR A 142 -1.18 2.34 -8.92
CA TYR A 142 -1.58 3.65 -8.42
C TYR A 142 -2.10 4.56 -9.53
N ARG A 143 -1.44 4.57 -10.70
CA ARG A 143 -1.90 5.34 -11.86
C ARG A 143 -3.27 4.86 -12.33
N ARG A 144 -3.46 3.55 -12.46
CA ARG A 144 -4.73 2.95 -12.91
C ARG A 144 -5.85 3.27 -11.93
N ASN A 145 -5.55 3.25 -10.63
CA ASN A 145 -6.49 3.54 -9.56
C ASN A 145 -6.66 5.02 -9.24
N GLN A 146 -6.08 5.94 -10.02
CA GLN A 146 -6.27 7.39 -9.89
C GLN A 146 -5.72 8.01 -8.58
N VAL A 147 -4.63 7.46 -8.04
CA VAL A 147 -3.86 8.16 -6.99
C VAL A 147 -3.28 9.43 -7.61
N GLN A 148 -3.61 10.60 -7.05
CA GLN A 148 -3.33 11.89 -7.70
C GLN A 148 -1.85 12.22 -7.68
N GLU A 149 -1.19 11.96 -6.55
CA GLU A 149 0.23 12.19 -6.38
C GLU A 149 0.91 10.95 -5.82
N TYR A 150 2.06 10.60 -6.41
CA TYR A 150 2.84 9.44 -6.00
C TYR A 150 4.30 9.86 -5.85
N LEU A 151 4.86 9.68 -4.66
CA LEU A 151 6.25 10.03 -4.35
C LEU A 151 7.04 8.77 -4.02
N VAL A 152 8.16 8.57 -4.69
CA VAL A 152 9.12 7.50 -4.37
C VAL A 152 10.43 8.13 -3.95
N TRP A 153 10.83 7.86 -2.71
CA TRP A 153 12.16 8.23 -2.23
C TRP A 153 13.12 7.07 -2.43
N ARG A 154 14.01 7.19 -3.42
CA ARG A 154 15.10 6.24 -3.67
C ARG A 154 16.28 6.55 -2.76
N VAL A 155 16.28 5.95 -1.58
CA VAL A 155 17.21 6.28 -0.50
C VAL A 155 18.67 6.01 -0.89
N ASP A 156 18.95 4.86 -1.50
CA ASP A 156 20.32 4.49 -1.91
C ASP A 156 20.84 5.36 -3.07
N ASP A 157 19.94 5.90 -3.91
CA ASP A 157 20.27 6.79 -5.03
C ASP A 157 20.31 8.27 -4.62
N ASN A 158 19.83 8.61 -3.42
CA ASN A 158 19.63 9.98 -2.95
C ASN A 158 18.75 10.82 -3.89
N GLU A 159 17.68 10.22 -4.43
CA GLU A 159 16.76 10.85 -5.37
C GLU A 159 15.30 10.75 -4.90
N ILE A 160 14.49 11.76 -5.25
CA ILE A 160 13.04 11.76 -5.07
C ILE A 160 12.38 11.82 -6.44
N ASP A 161 11.52 10.84 -6.73
CA ASP A 161 10.64 10.85 -7.88
C ASP A 161 9.24 11.21 -7.43
N TRP A 162 8.80 12.42 -7.72
CA TRP A 162 7.43 12.86 -7.43
C TRP A 162 6.63 12.94 -8.72
N PHE A 163 5.56 12.16 -8.80
CA PHE A 163 4.66 12.10 -9.93
C PHE A 163 3.31 12.75 -9.60
N ARG A 164 2.74 13.44 -10.59
CA ARG A 164 1.36 13.91 -10.55
C ARG A 164 0.58 13.32 -11.71
N LEU A 165 -0.62 12.83 -11.41
CA LEU A 165 -1.55 12.32 -12.41
C LEU A 165 -2.11 13.48 -13.25
N LYS A 166 -1.96 13.40 -14.57
CA LYS A 166 -2.58 14.29 -15.56
C LYS A 166 -3.02 13.45 -16.75
N GLU A 167 -4.30 13.57 -17.13
CA GLU A 167 -4.85 12.90 -18.32
C GLU A 167 -4.43 11.42 -18.38
N GLU A 168 -4.62 10.70 -17.26
CA GLU A 168 -4.31 9.27 -17.07
C GLU A 168 -2.82 8.89 -17.05
N LYS A 169 -1.90 9.86 -17.10
CA LYS A 169 -0.46 9.64 -17.07
C LYS A 169 0.18 10.27 -15.85
N TYR A 170 1.17 9.59 -15.29
CA TYR A 170 2.04 10.19 -14.30
C TYR A 170 3.09 11.05 -14.99
N ILE A 171 3.10 12.34 -14.65
CA ILE A 171 4.11 13.29 -15.06
C ILE A 171 5.02 13.54 -13.86
N LYS A 172 6.32 13.30 -14.04
CA LYS A 172 7.31 13.62 -13.02
C LYS A 172 7.37 15.14 -12.84
N LEU A 173 7.18 15.61 -11.62
CA LEU A 173 7.37 17.00 -11.24
C LEU A 173 8.86 17.32 -11.25
N GLN A 174 9.23 18.43 -11.88
CA GLN A 174 10.60 18.95 -11.81
C GLN A 174 10.74 19.76 -10.51
N ALA A 175 11.82 19.50 -9.79
CA ALA A 175 12.28 20.34 -8.70
C ALA A 175 12.96 21.60 -9.26
#